data_AF-A0AAV0CKJ9-F1
#
_entry.id   AF-A0AAV0CKJ9-F1
#
_cell.length_a   1.000
_cell.length_b   1.000
_cell.length_c   1.000
_cell.angle_alpha   90.00
_cell.angle_beta   90.00
_cell.angle_gamma   90.00
#
_symmetry.space_group_name_H-M   'P 1'
#
loop_
_entity.id
_entity.type
_entity.pdbx_description
1 polymer ?
#
loop_
_entity_poly.entity_id
_entity_poly.type
_entity_poly.pdbx_seq_one_letter_code
_entity_poly.pdbx_strand_id
1 'polypeptide(L)'
;MVTNTIFSLRSILGMEKLNGTNYMDWDKNLRIVLRQERKEYVLDQPIPAEPAANAPRATRDAYERHVRDEVDVTCLMLTIMEANLQKQFLNRRAHDISNELKNLFQKQARIERFETTKALFHTRLTDGSLN
;
A
#
# COMPACT_ATOMS: atom_id res chain seq x y z
N MET A 1 -27.11 -11.61 -26.34
CA MET A 1 -26.15 -12.26 -25.43
C MET A 1 -25.73 -11.20 -24.41
N VAL A 2 -26.13 -11.33 -23.15
CA VAL A 2 -25.71 -10.42 -22.08
C VAL A 2 -24.37 -10.94 -21.59
N THR A 3 -23.30 -10.17 -21.75
CA THR A 3 -22.05 -10.47 -21.07
C THR A 3 -22.30 -10.31 -19.57
N ASN A 4 -22.47 -11.43 -18.88
CA ASN A 4 -22.30 -11.49 -17.43
C ASN A 4 -20.81 -11.22 -17.16
N THR A 5 -20.41 -9.96 -17.17
CA THR A 5 -19.10 -9.54 -16.70
C THR A 5 -19.14 -9.80 -15.20
N ILE A 6 -18.62 -10.95 -14.78
CA ILE A 6 -18.37 -11.24 -13.37
C ILE A 6 -17.45 -10.12 -12.88
N PHE A 7 -18.00 -9.21 -12.08
CA PHE A 7 -17.22 -8.15 -11.46
C PHE A 7 -16.20 -8.81 -10.52
N SER A 8 -14.94 -8.85 -10.95
CA SER A 8 -13.85 -9.32 -10.10
C SER A 8 -13.41 -8.18 -9.21
N LEU A 9 -13.31 -8.38 -7.90
CA LEU A 9 -12.80 -7.35 -6.98
C LEU A 9 -11.40 -6.85 -7.39
N ARG A 10 -10.59 -7.69 -8.06
CA ARG A 10 -9.30 -7.27 -8.62
C ARG A 10 -9.41 -6.15 -9.66
N SER A 11 -10.54 -6.00 -10.36
CA SER A 11 -10.70 -4.93 -11.35
C SER A 11 -10.64 -3.54 -10.73
N ILE A 12 -11.01 -3.40 -9.44
CA ILE A 12 -10.93 -2.13 -8.71
C ILE A 12 -9.48 -1.61 -8.65
N LEU A 13 -8.50 -2.52 -8.53
CA LEU A 13 -7.09 -2.15 -8.45
C LEU A 13 -6.51 -1.64 -9.77
N GLY A 14 -7.19 -1.91 -10.89
CA GLY A 14 -6.80 -1.43 -12.21
C GLY A 14 -7.40 -0.07 -12.58
N MET A 15 -8.31 0.48 -11.77
CA MET A 15 -9.00 1.73 -12.08
C MET A 15 -8.07 2.94 -12.00
N GLU A 16 -7.21 2.98 -11.00
CA GLU A 16 -6.22 4.04 -10.83
C GLU A 16 -4.94 3.47 -10.21
N LYS A 17 -3.80 3.75 -10.84
CA LYS A 17 -2.49 3.38 -10.29
C LYS A 17 -2.10 4.34 -9.18
N LEU A 18 -1.29 3.87 -8.23
CA LEU A 18 -0.69 4.74 -7.22
C LEU A 18 0.21 5.79 -7.89
N ASN A 19 -0.17 7.07 -7.75
CA ASN A 19 0.47 8.22 -8.41
C ASN A 19 1.02 9.27 -7.43
N GLY A 20 0.99 8.97 -6.13
CA GLY A 20 1.49 9.88 -5.09
C GLY A 20 0.44 10.78 -4.43
N THR A 21 -0.78 10.86 -4.97
CA THR A 21 -1.85 11.67 -4.36
C THR A 21 -3.00 10.82 -3.84
N ASN A 22 -3.17 9.61 -4.38
CA ASN A 22 -4.29 8.72 -4.11
C ASN A 22 -3.98 7.56 -3.14
N TYR A 23 -2.94 7.68 -2.30
CA TYR A 23 -2.49 6.58 -1.43
C TYR A 23 -3.60 6.01 -0.54
N MET A 24 -4.44 6.85 0.06
CA MET A 24 -5.50 6.40 0.97
C MET A 24 -6.53 5.51 0.27
N ASP A 25 -6.95 5.90 -0.93
CA ASP A 25 -7.90 5.12 -1.73
C ASP A 25 -7.25 3.86 -2.29
N TRP A 26 -6.00 3.97 -2.73
CA TRP A 26 -5.21 2.84 -3.20
C TRP A 26 -5.01 1.78 -2.11
N ASP A 27 -4.59 2.16 -0.90
CA ASP A 27 -4.37 1.26 0.25
C ASP A 27 -5.68 0.58 0.66
N LYS A 28 -6.76 1.35 0.75
CA LYS A 28 -8.10 0.84 1.06
C LYS A 28 -8.55 -0.21 0.05
N ASN A 29 -8.42 0.08 -1.25
CA ASN A 29 -8.82 -0.84 -2.31
C ASN A 29 -7.96 -2.11 -2.29
N LEU A 30 -6.64 -1.96 -2.13
CA LEU A 30 -5.72 -3.09 -1.99
C LEU A 30 -6.12 -3.99 -0.82
N ARG A 31 -6.33 -3.43 0.37
CA ARG A 31 -6.73 -4.18 1.57
C ARG A 31 -8.06 -4.91 1.38
N ILE A 32 -9.04 -4.31 0.71
CA ILE A 32 -10.32 -4.99 0.40
C ILE A 32 -10.09 -6.26 -0.44
N VAL A 33 -9.29 -6.16 -1.51
CA VAL A 33 -8.99 -7.30 -2.38
C VAL A 33 -8.18 -8.36 -1.63
N LEU A 34 -7.13 -7.96 -0.91
CA LEU A 34 -6.30 -8.91 -0.16
C LEU A 34 -7.06 -9.60 0.98
N ARG A 35 -8.01 -8.91 1.62
CA ARG A 35 -8.87 -9.52 2.65
C ARG A 35 -9.76 -10.61 2.05
N GLN A 36 -10.32 -10.38 0.87
CA GLN A 36 -11.09 -11.39 0.14
C GLN A 36 -10.22 -12.61 -0.22
N GLU A 37 -8.95 -12.39 -0.55
CA GLU A 37 -7.98 -13.44 -0.86
C GLU A 37 -7.31 -14.08 0.36
N ARG A 38 -7.60 -13.59 1.58
CA ARG A 38 -6.98 -13.99 2.84
C ARG A 38 -5.47 -13.74 2.92
N LYS A 39 -4.99 -12.70 2.22
CA LYS A 39 -3.58 -12.30 2.13
C LYS A 39 -3.28 -10.94 2.76
N GLU A 40 -4.27 -10.29 3.39
CA GLU A 40 -4.09 -8.96 4.00
C GLU A 40 -2.94 -8.93 5.03
N TYR A 41 -2.72 -10.03 5.76
CA TYR A 41 -1.68 -10.15 6.78
C TYR A 41 -0.26 -9.90 6.24
N VAL A 42 -0.03 -10.13 4.95
CA VAL A 42 1.27 -9.92 4.27
C VAL A 42 1.69 -8.45 4.31
N LEU A 43 0.73 -7.52 4.35
CA LEU A 43 1.04 -6.09 4.45
C LEU A 43 1.53 -5.68 5.84
N ASP A 44 1.12 -6.42 6.87
CA ASP A 44 1.28 -6.05 8.27
C ASP A 44 2.32 -6.91 9.00
N GLN A 45 2.73 -8.03 8.42
CA GLN A 45 3.68 -8.98 9.00
C GLN A 45 4.77 -9.33 7.99
N PRO A 46 6.06 -9.27 8.35
CA PRO A 46 7.12 -9.79 7.50
C PRO A 46 7.06 -11.31 7.43
N ILE A 47 7.69 -11.88 6.40
CA ILE A 47 7.89 -13.34 6.32
C ILE A 47 8.59 -13.81 7.60
N PRO A 48 8.06 -14.84 8.30
CA PRO A 48 8.71 -15.39 9.47
C PRO A 48 10.06 -16.05 9.12
N ALA A 49 10.87 -16.31 10.15
CA ALA A 49 12.12 -17.05 9.95
C ALA A 49 11.85 -18.43 9.35
N GLU A 50 12.74 -18.88 8.46
CA GLU A 50 12.63 -20.19 7.84
C GLU A 50 12.65 -21.29 8.91
N PRO A 51 11.66 -22.20 8.92
CA PRO A 51 11.61 -23.27 9.89
C PRO A 51 12.71 -24.30 9.65
N ALA A 52 13.18 -24.94 10.73
CA ALA A 52 14.14 -26.04 10.62
C ALA A 52 13.57 -27.20 9.78
N ALA A 53 14.46 -27.95 9.11
CA ALA A 53 14.06 -29.06 8.24
C ALA A 53 13.24 -30.15 8.97
N ASN A 54 13.48 -30.32 10.27
CA ASN A 54 12.77 -31.26 11.15
C ASN A 54 11.53 -30.65 11.84
N ALA A 55 11.17 -29.39 11.53
CA ALA A 55 9.99 -28.76 12.09
C ALA A 55 8.70 -29.49 11.68
N PRO A 56 7.62 -29.35 12.47
CA PRO A 56 6.32 -29.92 12.13
C PRO A 56 5.91 -29.52 10.71
N ARG A 57 5.30 -30.46 9.97
CA ARG A 57 4.86 -30.23 8.59
C ARG A 57 3.97 -28.99 8.48
N ALA A 58 3.04 -28.81 9.41
CA ALA A 58 2.16 -27.65 9.44
C ALA A 58 2.92 -26.31 9.51
N THR A 59 4.04 -26.26 10.24
CA THR A 59 4.89 -25.07 10.34
C THR A 59 5.59 -24.78 9.01
N ARG A 60 6.13 -25.82 8.35
CA ARG A 60 6.78 -25.69 7.04
C ARG A 60 5.78 -25.27 5.96
N ASP A 61 4.61 -25.92 5.92
CA ASP A 61 3.54 -25.59 4.98
C ASP A 61 3.02 -24.14 5.16
N ALA A 62 2.97 -23.65 6.41
CA ALA A 62 2.60 -22.27 6.71
C ALA A 62 3.66 -21.26 6.24
N TYR A 63 4.95 -21.56 6.43
CA TYR A 63 6.04 -20.74 5.91
C TYR A 63 6.01 -20.66 4.38
N GLU A 64 5.92 -21.79 3.69
CA GLU A 64 5.85 -21.81 2.23
C GLU A 64 4.62 -21.08 1.69
N ARG A 65 3.49 -21.17 2.38
CA ARG A 65 2.29 -20.40 2.04
C ARG A 65 2.57 -18.90 2.15
N HIS A 66 3.19 -18.45 3.25
CA HIS A 66 3.55 -17.05 3.42
C HIS A 66 4.48 -16.57 2.30
N VAL A 67 5.51 -17.36 1.94
CA VAL A 67 6.42 -17.02 0.83
C VAL A 67 5.68 -16.86 -0.50
N ARG A 68 4.72 -17.74 -0.80
CA ARG A 68 3.89 -17.62 -2.02
C ARG A 68 2.99 -16.39 -1.99
N ASP A 69 2.30 -16.18 -0.87
CA ASP A 69 1.40 -15.05 -0.71
C ASP A 69 2.16 -13.71 -0.76
N GLU A 70 3.39 -13.66 -0.22
CA GLU A 70 4.30 -12.51 -0.33
C GLU A 70 4.61 -12.16 -1.78
N VAL A 71 4.96 -13.15 -2.61
CA VAL A 71 5.27 -12.95 -4.03
C VAL A 71 4.04 -12.42 -4.76
N ASP A 72 2.88 -13.05 -4.55
CA ASP A 72 1.62 -12.63 -5.17
C ASP A 72 1.26 -11.18 -4.83
N VAL A 73 1.34 -10.81 -3.55
CA VAL A 73 1.02 -9.46 -3.08
C VAL A 73 2.03 -8.44 -3.60
N THR A 74 3.33 -8.76 -3.57
CA THR A 74 4.39 -7.88 -4.09
C THR A 74 4.17 -7.61 -5.58
N CYS A 75 3.94 -8.65 -6.39
CA CYS A 75 3.65 -8.51 -7.82
C CYS A 75 2.39 -7.66 -8.07
N LEU A 76 1.34 -7.88 -7.29
CA LEU A 76 0.11 -7.11 -7.39
C LEU A 76 0.37 -5.63 -7.11
N MET A 77 1.00 -5.31 -5.97
CA MET A 77 1.37 -3.95 -5.58
C MET A 77 2.15 -3.24 -6.67
N LEU A 78 3.20 -3.87 -7.22
CA LEU A 78 4.02 -3.30 -8.29
C LEU A 78 3.23 -3.04 -9.57
N THR A 79 2.27 -3.90 -9.90
CA THR A 79 1.45 -3.76 -11.12
C THR A 79 0.49 -2.57 -11.05
N ILE A 80 0.05 -2.24 -9.83
CA ILE A 80 -0.93 -1.18 -9.56
C ILE A 80 -0.27 0.14 -9.11
N MET A 81 1.02 0.29 -9.40
CA MET A 81 1.82 1.50 -9.19
C MET A 81 2.22 2.14 -10.51
N GLU A 82 2.46 3.46 -10.49
CA GLU A 82 3.12 4.13 -11.61
C GLU A 82 4.59 3.71 -11.75
N ALA A 83 5.14 3.91 -12.95
CA ALA A 83 6.43 3.35 -13.34
C ALA A 83 7.62 3.84 -12.47
N ASN A 84 7.56 5.06 -11.95
CA ASN A 84 8.56 5.60 -11.02
C ASN A 84 8.58 4.84 -9.69
N LEU A 85 7.42 4.64 -9.08
CA LEU A 85 7.26 3.89 -7.83
C LEU A 85 7.57 2.41 -8.04
N GLN A 86 7.10 1.83 -9.15
CA GLN A 86 7.41 0.45 -9.50
C GLN A 86 8.93 0.21 -9.58
N LYS A 87 9.68 1.13 -10.21
CA LYS A 87 11.15 1.06 -10.26
C LYS A 87 11.80 1.16 -8.87
N GLN A 88 11.29 2.04 -8.01
CA GLN A 88 11.80 2.20 -6.64
C GLN A 88 11.59 0.94 -5.79
N PHE A 89 10.49 0.22 -6.02
CA PHE A 89 10.06 -0.89 -5.17
C PHE A 89 10.26 -2.29 -5.77
N LEU A 90 10.79 -2.40 -6.99
CA LEU A 90 10.88 -3.65 -7.75
C LEU A 90 11.52 -4.83 -6.98
N ASN A 91 12.53 -4.55 -6.16
CA ASN A 91 13.29 -5.57 -5.41
C ASN A 91 12.90 -5.62 -3.92
N ARG A 92 11.75 -5.06 -3.55
CA ARG A 92 11.30 -4.98 -2.17
C ARG A 92 10.13 -5.93 -1.91
N ARG A 93 9.94 -6.24 -0.64
CA ARG A 93 8.86 -7.09 -0.13
C ARG A 93 7.61 -6.27 0.16
N ALA A 94 6.44 -6.89 0.08
CA ALA A 94 5.15 -6.23 0.27
C ALA A 94 5.06 -5.51 1.61
N HIS A 95 5.49 -6.15 2.70
CA HIS A 95 5.55 -5.54 4.02
C HIS A 95 6.43 -4.27 4.05
N ASP A 96 7.60 -4.30 3.41
CA ASP A 96 8.53 -3.16 3.39
C ASP A 96 7.99 -2.02 2.52
N ILE A 97 7.39 -2.35 1.38
CA ILE A 97 6.73 -1.39 0.50
C ILE A 97 5.56 -0.72 1.25
N SER A 98 4.70 -1.51 1.89
CA SER A 98 3.57 -1.04 2.70
C SER A 98 4.02 -0.01 3.75
N ASN A 99 5.07 -0.34 4.51
CA ASN A 99 5.61 0.54 5.54
C ASN A 99 6.26 1.81 4.97
N GLU A 100 7.00 1.70 3.86
CA GLU A 100 7.63 2.88 3.24
C GLU A 100 6.58 3.83 2.67
N LEU A 101 5.58 3.32 1.95
CA LEU A 101 4.48 4.14 1.43
C LEU A 101 3.73 4.82 2.57
N LYS A 102 3.35 4.09 3.62
CA LYS A 102 2.70 4.66 4.81
C LYS A 102 3.51 5.81 5.40
N ASN A 103 4.83 5.61 5.55
CA ASN A 103 5.73 6.64 6.07
C ASN A 103 5.84 7.85 5.14
N LEU A 104 5.95 7.65 3.83
CA LEU A 104 6.06 8.73 2.85
C LEU A 104 4.79 9.60 2.85
N PHE A 105 3.61 8.98 2.80
CA PHE A 105 2.36 9.74 2.71
C PHE A 105 1.92 10.35 4.04
N GLN A 106 2.24 9.72 5.19
CA GLN A 106 2.05 10.37 6.49
C GLN A 106 2.95 11.60 6.64
N LYS A 107 4.20 11.54 6.17
CA LYS A 107 5.10 12.70 6.16
C LYS A 107 4.57 13.80 5.24
N GLN A 108 4.11 13.44 4.03
CA GLN A 108 3.55 14.38 3.07
C GLN A 108 2.33 15.12 3.64
N ALA A 109 1.36 14.40 4.19
CA ALA A 109 0.18 14.98 4.82
C ALA A 109 0.52 15.93 5.98
N ARG A 110 1.57 15.61 6.75
CA ARG A 110 2.06 16.48 7.83
C ARG A 110 2.69 17.77 7.30
N ILE A 111 3.47 17.69 6.23
CA ILE A 111 4.11 18.84 5.57
C ILE A 111 3.03 19.77 5.00
N GLU A 112 2.06 19.23 4.26
CA GLU A 112 0.97 20.02 3.67
C GLU A 112 0.13 20.72 4.72
N ARG A 113 -0.18 20.04 5.83
CA ARG A 113 -0.90 20.65 6.96
C ARG A 113 -0.11 21.80 7.58
N PHE A 114 1.21 21.64 7.73
CA PHE A 114 2.08 22.68 8.27
C PHE A 114 2.11 23.91 7.35
N GLU A 115 2.35 23.72 6.05
CA GLU A 115 2.40 24.82 5.08
C GLU A 115 1.06 25.54 4.96
N THR A 116 -0.05 24.80 4.94
CA THR A 116 -1.41 25.39 4.94
C THR A 116 -1.64 26.24 6.19
N THR A 117 -1.25 25.73 7.36
CA THR A 117 -1.37 26.45 8.63
C THR A 117 -0.52 27.72 8.63
N LYS A 118 0.73 27.63 8.15
CA LYS A 118 1.65 28.77 8.03
C LYS A 118 1.09 29.86 7.12
N ALA A 119 0.54 29.49 5.96
CA ALA A 119 -0.09 30.44 5.04
C ALA A 119 -1.33 31.11 5.65
N LEU A 120 -2.16 30.36 6.38
CA LEU A 120 -3.31 30.91 7.12
C LEU A 120 -2.89 31.90 8.21
N PHE A 121 -1.77 31.66 8.90
CA PHE A 121 -1.25 32.62 9.87
C PHE A 121 -0.67 33.87 9.21
N HIS A 122 0.07 33.73 8.11
CA HIS A 122 0.64 34.88 7.40
C HIS A 122 -0.44 35.80 6.84
N THR A 123 -1.50 35.23 6.24
CA THR A 123 -2.65 36.00 5.73
C THR A 123 -3.37 36.79 6.83
N ARG A 124 -3.56 36.21 8.02
CA ARG A 124 -4.15 36.90 9.17
C ARG A 124 -3.28 38.05 9.71
N LEU A 125 -1.96 37.92 9.64
CA LEU A 125 -1.05 38.97 10.10
C LEU A 125 -1.01 40.16 9.12
N THR A 126 -1.12 39.90 7.82
CA THR A 126 -1.18 40.98 6.81
C THR A 126 -2.49 41.75 6.85
N ASP A 127 -3.63 41.07 7.11
CA ASP A 127 -4.93 41.74 7.28
C ASP A 127 -4.98 42.61 8.56
N GLY A 128 -4.23 42.25 9.61
CA GLY A 128 -4.15 43.02 10.86
C GLY A 128 -3.18 44.21 10.82
N SER A 129 -2.35 44.34 9.78
CA SER A 129 -1.38 45.43 9.61
C SER A 129 -1.89 46.61 8.76
N LEU A 130 -3.14 46.54 8.30
CA LEU A 130 -3.85 47.65 7.68
C LEU A 130 -4.71 48.36 8.74
N ASN A 131 -4.06 49.14 9.61
CA ASN A 131 -4.67 50.23 10.39
C ASN A 131 -3.62 51.29 10.67
#